data_AF-A0A1G3BVL0-F1
#
_entry.id   AF-A0A1G3BVL0-F1
#
_cell.length_a   1.000
_cell.length_b   1.000
_cell.length_c   1.000
_cell.angle_alpha   90.00
_cell.angle_beta   90.00
_cell.angle_gamma   90.00
#
_symmetry.space_group_name_H-M   'P 1'
#
loop_
_entity.id
_entity.type
_entity.pdbx_description
1 polymer ?
#
loop_
_entity_poly.entity_id
_entity_poly.type
_entity_poly.pdbx_seq_one_letter_code
_entity_poly.pdbx_strand_id
1 'polypeptide(L)'
;MEKTNETQYIQPKRPHNYVAFFLTLACNLQCPYCINLHGAGSRYQRAKRANLTAEEWIKSANRLVLRDDLPLTFQGGEPTLHNGFYKIVNEVKKEIKMDLLTNMVFDVEEFIKNVPIWRFLREAPYAAIRVSYHPGQNDINDLIKKTLKMQEAGFRVGLYGVLIPDEEVKKHILEVQETCIKMGIDFRTKEFLGEYNGKLYGTFKYEGSVCGKQIQSCKCKPSELIVDPGGYVYKCHADLYNGRSPIAHILDGNFTEEEIDKFRDCSFYGDCNPCDVKVKTNRFQIFGHTSVEIRNVHEAAVKLKT
;
A
#
# COMPACT_ATOMS: atom_id res chain seq x y z
N MET A 1 20.00 -2.04 37.90
CA MET A 1 18.58 -2.25 37.57
C MET A 1 18.46 -2.34 36.06
N GLU A 2 18.51 -3.55 35.52
CA GLU A 2 18.13 -3.79 34.13
C GLU A 2 16.65 -3.45 34.02
N LYS A 3 16.31 -2.37 33.30
CA LYS A 3 14.95 -2.20 32.81
C LYS A 3 14.73 -3.38 31.88
N THR A 4 13.89 -4.33 32.29
CA THR A 4 13.26 -5.27 31.38
C THR A 4 12.59 -4.42 30.29
N ASN A 5 13.22 -4.32 29.12
CA ASN A 5 12.67 -3.64 27.95
C ASN A 5 11.49 -4.49 27.46
N GLU A 6 10.34 -4.37 28.12
CA GLU A 6 9.10 -4.90 27.60
C GLU A 6 8.85 -4.25 26.24
N THR A 7 8.78 -5.10 25.20
CA THR A 7 8.50 -4.64 23.84
C THR A 7 7.14 -3.98 23.84
N GLN A 8 7.08 -2.69 23.49
CA GLN A 8 5.82 -1.96 23.50
C GLN A 8 4.94 -2.39 22.33
N TYR A 9 3.64 -2.52 22.62
CA TYR A 9 2.62 -2.70 21.59
C TYR A 9 2.43 -1.40 20.80
N ILE A 10 2.01 -1.55 19.54
CA ILE A 10 1.70 -0.44 18.65
C ILE A 10 0.20 -0.43 18.45
N GLN A 11 -0.46 0.62 18.91
CA GLN A 11 -1.91 0.74 18.84
C GLN A 11 -2.28 1.96 17.98
N PRO A 12 -2.45 1.81 16.66
CA PRO A 12 -2.83 2.93 15.81
C PRO A 12 -4.08 3.64 16.34
N LYS A 13 -3.94 4.93 16.69
CA LYS A 13 -5.04 5.81 17.13
C LYS A 13 -6.16 5.95 16.10
N ARG A 14 -7.31 6.49 16.53
CA ARG A 14 -8.52 6.68 15.69
C ARG A 14 -8.27 7.41 14.35
N PRO A 15 -7.39 8.42 14.26
CA PRO A 15 -7.10 9.09 12.98
C PRO A 15 -6.36 8.22 11.96
N HIS A 16 -5.66 7.15 12.39
CA HIS A 16 -4.93 6.28 11.48
C HIS A 16 -5.89 5.48 10.60
N ASN A 17 -5.65 5.54 9.29
CA ASN A 17 -6.54 4.97 8.27
C ASN A 17 -6.05 3.68 7.65
N TYR A 18 -4.77 3.38 7.81
CA TYR A 18 -4.16 2.28 7.08
C TYR A 18 -2.93 1.72 7.80
N VAL A 19 -2.79 0.40 7.79
CA VAL A 19 -1.59 -0.31 8.24
C VAL A 19 -1.18 -1.24 7.10
N ALA A 20 0.04 -1.08 6.60
CA ALA A 20 0.53 -1.83 5.47
C ALA A 20 1.93 -2.38 5.67
N PHE A 21 2.05 -3.68 5.46
CA PHE A 21 3.33 -4.37 5.36
C PHE A 21 3.63 -4.66 3.89
N PHE A 22 4.74 -4.10 3.42
CA PHE A 22 5.28 -4.36 2.11
C PHE A 22 6.16 -5.60 2.19
N LEU A 23 5.56 -6.80 2.19
CA LEU A 23 6.30 -8.05 2.41
C LEU A 23 7.46 -8.21 1.43
N THR A 24 7.27 -7.75 0.19
CA THR A 24 8.30 -7.65 -0.83
C THR A 24 7.96 -6.53 -1.81
N LEU A 25 8.99 -5.92 -2.41
CA LEU A 25 8.81 -5.05 -3.58
C LEU A 25 9.03 -5.80 -4.90
N ALA A 26 9.37 -7.09 -4.87
CA ALA A 26 9.42 -7.93 -6.05
C ALA A 26 8.02 -8.13 -6.61
N CYS A 27 7.89 -8.11 -7.95
CA CYS A 27 6.64 -8.35 -8.64
C CYS A 27 6.93 -9.16 -9.91
N ASN A 28 6.02 -10.06 -10.25
CA ASN A 28 6.04 -10.85 -11.49
C ASN A 28 5.40 -10.13 -12.68
N LEU A 29 4.96 -8.87 -12.50
CA LEU A 29 4.49 -7.97 -13.56
C LEU A 29 5.43 -6.76 -13.73
N GLN A 30 5.35 -6.09 -14.88
CA GLN A 30 6.18 -4.93 -15.25
C GLN A 30 5.33 -3.75 -15.75
N CYS A 31 4.26 -3.43 -15.02
CA CYS A 31 3.28 -2.43 -15.45
C CYS A 31 3.94 -1.04 -15.65
N PRO A 32 3.80 -0.39 -16.82
CA PRO A 32 4.46 0.88 -17.12
C PRO A 32 3.95 2.06 -16.28
N TYR A 33 2.75 1.92 -15.72
CA TYR A 33 2.10 2.90 -14.84
C TYR A 33 2.18 2.53 -13.35
N CYS A 34 3.07 1.60 -12.99
CA CYS A 34 3.18 1.13 -11.60
C CYS A 34 3.54 2.27 -10.65
N ILE A 35 2.68 2.53 -9.67
CA ILE A 35 2.86 3.63 -8.72
C ILE A 35 4.10 3.43 -7.82
N ASN A 36 4.55 2.19 -7.64
CA ASN A 36 5.79 1.87 -6.93
C ASN A 36 7.03 2.36 -7.68
N LEU A 37 6.91 2.66 -8.98
CA LEU A 37 7.99 3.13 -9.85
C LEU A 37 7.94 4.64 -10.14
N HIS A 38 6.98 5.36 -9.54
CA HIS A 38 6.85 6.80 -9.70
C HIS A 38 8.12 7.54 -9.24
N GLY A 39 8.67 8.43 -10.09
CA GLY A 39 9.87 9.22 -9.76
C GLY A 39 11.22 8.64 -10.23
N ALA A 40 11.24 7.96 -11.39
CA ALA A 40 12.43 7.46 -12.11
C ALA A 40 13.15 6.25 -11.49
N GLY A 41 12.45 5.11 -11.41
CA GLY A 41 13.05 3.78 -11.41
C GLY A 41 13.63 3.32 -10.07
N SER A 42 12.95 2.34 -9.46
CA SER A 42 13.39 1.42 -8.39
C SER A 42 14.66 1.79 -7.59
N ARG A 43 14.73 3.00 -7.02
CA ARG A 43 15.85 3.36 -6.12
C ARG A 43 15.90 2.42 -4.91
N TYR A 44 14.76 1.84 -4.51
CA TYR A 44 14.72 0.77 -3.51
C TYR A 44 15.47 -0.52 -3.93
N GLN A 45 15.47 -0.93 -5.21
CA GLN A 45 16.25 -2.11 -5.64
C GLN A 45 17.77 -1.91 -5.47
N ARG A 46 18.23 -0.66 -5.35
CA ARG A 46 19.62 -0.33 -5.04
C ARG A 46 19.91 -0.27 -3.54
N ALA A 47 18.89 -0.24 -2.68
CA ALA A 47 19.07 -0.35 -1.25
C ALA A 47 19.38 -1.82 -0.91
N LYS A 48 20.63 -2.13 -0.59
CA LYS A 48 21.13 -3.46 -0.18
C LYS A 48 20.60 -3.90 1.21
N ARG A 49 19.33 -3.68 1.52
CA ARG A 49 18.74 -4.03 2.81
C ARG A 49 18.23 -5.46 2.78
N ALA A 50 18.55 -6.23 3.81
CA ALA A 50 17.98 -7.55 3.99
C ALA A 50 16.47 -7.43 4.21
N ASN A 51 15.69 -8.29 3.57
CA ASN A 51 14.26 -8.41 3.85
C ASN A 51 14.08 -9.14 5.18
N LEU A 52 13.02 -8.81 5.91
CA LEU A 52 12.61 -9.55 7.10
C LEU A 52 12.25 -10.98 6.74
N THR A 53 12.54 -11.91 7.65
CA THR A 53 12.06 -13.29 7.55
C THR A 53 10.57 -13.39 7.89
N ALA A 54 9.99 -14.57 7.68
CA ALA A 54 8.61 -14.84 8.09
C ALA A 54 8.40 -14.64 9.59
N GLU A 55 9.35 -15.12 10.41
CA GLU A 55 9.33 -15.02 11.87
C GLU A 55 9.39 -13.56 12.32
N GLU A 56 10.21 -12.74 11.66
CA GLU A 56 10.30 -11.31 11.94
C GLU A 56 9.02 -10.57 11.55
N TRP A 57 8.38 -10.92 10.44
CA TRP A 57 7.07 -10.40 10.07
C TRP A 57 5.98 -10.80 11.06
N ILE A 58 5.96 -12.06 11.50
CA ILE A 58 5.01 -12.54 12.53
C ILE A 58 5.23 -11.79 13.83
N LYS A 59 6.48 -11.66 14.28
CA LYS A 59 6.83 -10.88 15.48
C LYS A 59 6.37 -9.43 15.35
N SER A 60 6.60 -8.81 14.20
CA SER A 60 6.19 -7.43 13.91
C SER A 60 4.66 -7.26 13.94
N ALA A 61 3.92 -8.14 13.25
CA ALA A 61 2.47 -8.11 13.23
C ALA A 61 1.89 -8.34 14.64
N ASN A 62 2.47 -9.24 15.43
CA ASN A 62 1.99 -9.58 16.77
C ASN A 62 2.20 -8.47 17.81
N ARG A 63 2.96 -7.40 17.48
CA ARG A 63 3.02 -6.15 18.25
C ARG A 63 1.84 -5.22 17.98
N LEU A 64 1.09 -5.43 16.90
CA LEU A 64 -0.02 -4.56 16.55
C LEU A 64 -1.25 -4.90 17.39
N VAL A 65 -1.91 -3.87 17.91
CA VAL A 65 -3.26 -3.96 18.49
C VAL A 65 -4.18 -3.20 17.55
N LEU A 66 -4.84 -3.95 16.66
CA LEU A 66 -5.67 -3.41 15.60
C LEU A 66 -7.15 -3.41 15.97
N ARG A 67 -7.86 -2.44 15.44
CA ARG A 67 -9.32 -2.36 15.50
C ARG A 67 -9.93 -3.16 14.35
N ASP A 68 -11.17 -3.61 14.50
CA ASP A 68 -11.90 -4.35 13.45
C ASP A 68 -12.02 -3.57 12.13
N ASP A 69 -12.05 -2.23 12.21
CA ASP A 69 -12.11 -1.31 11.06
C ASP A 69 -10.76 -1.02 10.40
N LEU A 70 -9.66 -1.57 10.93
CA LEU A 70 -8.28 -1.28 10.51
C LEU A 70 -7.47 -2.58 10.38
N PRO A 71 -7.66 -3.37 9.31
CA PRO A 71 -6.91 -4.61 9.10
C PRO A 71 -5.44 -4.34 8.78
N LEU A 72 -4.61 -5.38 8.95
CA LEU A 72 -3.25 -5.40 8.43
C LEU A 72 -3.31 -5.67 6.91
N THR A 73 -2.82 -4.75 6.09
CA THR A 73 -2.82 -4.94 4.64
C THR A 73 -1.47 -5.43 4.13
N PHE A 74 -1.46 -6.52 3.38
CA PHE A 74 -0.29 -6.97 2.63
C PHE A 74 -0.31 -6.37 1.22
N GLN A 75 0.77 -5.68 0.88
CA GLN A 75 0.95 -5.03 -0.41
C GLN A 75 2.45 -4.92 -0.78
N GLY A 76 2.76 -4.09 -1.77
CA GLY A 76 4.11 -3.84 -2.25
C GLY A 76 4.20 -4.13 -3.73
N GLY A 77 5.12 -5.01 -4.12
CA GLY A 77 5.09 -5.62 -5.46
C GLY A 77 3.95 -6.63 -5.53
N GLU A 78 4.29 -7.92 -5.51
CA GLU A 78 3.33 -9.01 -5.33
C GLU A 78 3.60 -9.71 -3.99
N PRO A 79 2.76 -9.51 -2.95
CA PRO A 79 3.01 -10.05 -1.61
C PRO A 79 3.14 -11.57 -1.56
N THR A 80 2.44 -12.28 -2.45
CA THR A 80 2.45 -13.76 -2.48
C THR A 80 3.79 -14.34 -2.94
N LEU A 81 4.69 -13.54 -3.52
CA LEU A 81 6.05 -13.94 -3.86
C LEU A 81 6.98 -14.03 -2.63
N HIS A 82 6.57 -13.54 -1.47
CA HIS A 82 7.36 -13.72 -0.26
C HIS A 82 7.33 -15.19 0.17
N ASN A 83 8.49 -15.86 0.24
CA ASN A 83 8.59 -17.30 0.55
C ASN A 83 7.89 -17.72 1.86
N GLY A 84 7.76 -16.79 2.80
CA GLY A 84 7.06 -16.98 4.07
C GLY A 84 5.57 -16.63 4.07
N PHE A 85 4.95 -16.29 2.93
CA PHE A 85 3.61 -15.73 2.86
C PHE A 85 2.57 -16.56 3.63
N TYR A 86 2.45 -17.86 3.31
CA TYR A 86 1.50 -18.74 3.99
C TYR A 86 1.80 -18.87 5.48
N LYS A 87 3.08 -18.94 5.87
CA LYS A 87 3.48 -18.99 7.28
C LYS A 87 3.01 -17.75 8.05
N ILE A 88 3.26 -16.56 7.50
CA ILE A 88 2.85 -15.28 8.10
C ILE A 88 1.32 -15.24 8.28
N VAL A 89 0.56 -15.56 7.23
CA VAL A 89 -0.91 -15.55 7.25
C VAL A 89 -1.47 -16.49 8.33
N ASN A 90 -0.82 -17.64 8.55
CA ASN A 90 -1.29 -18.66 9.50
C ASN A 90 -0.84 -18.41 10.94
N GLU A 91 0.37 -17.89 11.18
CA GLU A 91 0.97 -17.81 12.51
C GLU A 91 0.79 -16.45 13.21
N VAL A 92 0.43 -15.39 12.47
CA VAL A 92 0.02 -14.12 13.10
C VAL A 92 -1.21 -14.34 14.00
N LYS A 93 -1.26 -13.67 15.15
CA LYS A 93 -2.35 -13.68 16.13
C LYS A 93 -3.73 -13.65 15.45
N LYS A 94 -4.67 -14.48 15.94
CA LYS A 94 -5.96 -14.73 15.27
C LYS A 94 -6.86 -13.49 15.20
N GLU A 95 -6.66 -12.56 16.11
CA GLU A 95 -7.42 -11.31 16.22
C GLU A 95 -7.08 -10.35 15.07
N ILE A 96 -5.91 -10.50 14.44
CA ILE A 96 -5.47 -9.63 13.33
C ILE A 96 -6.12 -10.11 12.03
N LYS A 97 -7.14 -9.37 11.57
CA LYS A 97 -7.69 -9.51 10.22
C LYS A 97 -6.75 -8.89 9.19
N MET A 98 -6.79 -9.42 7.96
CA MET A 98 -5.92 -8.99 6.87
C MET A 98 -6.71 -8.56 5.63
N ASP A 99 -6.12 -7.61 4.91
CA ASP A 99 -6.45 -7.31 3.51
C ASP A 99 -5.24 -7.72 2.64
N LEU A 100 -5.49 -8.11 1.38
CA LEU A 100 -4.44 -8.47 0.42
C LEU A 100 -4.62 -7.63 -0.85
N LEU A 101 -3.57 -6.91 -1.26
CA LEU A 101 -3.48 -6.29 -2.58
C LEU A 101 -2.55 -7.14 -3.44
N THR A 102 -3.09 -7.69 -4.53
CA THR A 102 -2.39 -8.68 -5.35
C THR A 102 -2.73 -8.52 -6.84
N ASN A 103 -1.90 -9.06 -7.72
CA ASN A 103 -2.18 -9.25 -9.13
C ASN A 103 -2.81 -10.62 -9.46
N MET A 104 -2.89 -11.53 -8.48
CA MET A 104 -3.45 -12.89 -8.58
C MET A 104 -2.81 -13.80 -9.63
N VAL A 105 -1.57 -13.52 -10.01
CA VAL A 105 -0.75 -14.38 -10.87
C VAL A 105 0.00 -15.41 -9.99
N PHE A 106 -0.78 -16.30 -9.38
CA PHE A 106 -0.34 -17.46 -8.59
C PHE A 106 -1.39 -18.58 -8.65
N ASP A 107 -1.09 -19.72 -8.05
CA ASP A 107 -2.02 -20.85 -7.93
C ASP A 107 -3.07 -20.59 -6.83
N VAL A 108 -4.31 -20.32 -7.24
CA VAL A 108 -5.41 -20.07 -6.30
C VAL A 108 -5.89 -21.32 -5.58
N GLU A 109 -5.66 -22.53 -6.10
CA GLU A 109 -5.98 -23.76 -5.38
C GLU A 109 -5.04 -23.95 -4.19
N GLU A 110 -3.75 -23.73 -4.40
CA GLU A 110 -2.77 -23.72 -3.32
C GLU A 110 -3.12 -22.65 -2.28
N PHE A 111 -3.52 -21.46 -2.72
CA PHE A 111 -3.95 -20.40 -1.82
C PHE A 111 -5.16 -20.83 -0.98
N ILE A 112 -6.22 -21.33 -1.61
CA ILE A 112 -7.45 -21.77 -0.92
C ILE A 112 -7.13 -22.87 0.11
N LYS A 113 -6.23 -23.79 -0.23
CA LYS A 113 -5.84 -24.89 0.65
C LYS A 113 -5.07 -24.42 1.89
N ASN A 114 -4.23 -23.39 1.75
CA ASN A 114 -3.28 -22.97 2.79
C ASN A 114 -3.69 -21.72 3.56
N VAL A 115 -4.72 -21.00 3.12
CA VAL A 115 -5.16 -19.75 3.73
C VAL A 115 -6.51 -19.93 4.42
N PRO A 116 -6.62 -19.67 5.73
CA PRO A 116 -7.91 -19.70 6.40
C PRO A 116 -8.80 -18.53 5.95
N ILE A 117 -10.01 -18.83 5.49
CA ILE A 117 -11.01 -17.85 5.02
C ILE A 117 -11.22 -16.71 6.03
N TRP A 118 -11.33 -17.07 7.32
CA TRP A 118 -11.61 -16.12 8.40
C TRP A 118 -10.56 -14.99 8.50
N ARG A 119 -9.35 -15.18 7.95
CA ARG A 119 -8.30 -14.17 7.97
C ARG A 119 -8.65 -12.96 7.10
N PHE A 120 -9.30 -13.22 5.97
CA PHE A 120 -9.71 -12.22 4.97
C PHE A 120 -11.23 -12.00 4.99
N LEU A 121 -11.89 -12.42 6.08
CA LEU A 121 -13.32 -12.19 6.28
C LEU A 121 -13.52 -11.15 7.39
N ARG A 122 -14.10 -10.02 6.99
CA ARG A 122 -14.51 -8.93 7.88
C ARG A 122 -15.63 -8.12 7.23
N GLU A 123 -16.40 -7.42 8.05
CA GLU A 123 -17.39 -6.46 7.57
C GLU A 123 -16.68 -5.22 7.01
N ALA A 124 -16.89 -4.97 5.73
CA ALA A 124 -16.22 -3.92 4.98
C ALA A 124 -17.01 -3.58 3.72
N PRO A 125 -17.00 -2.31 3.29
CA PRO A 125 -17.69 -1.86 2.08
C PRO A 125 -16.99 -2.32 0.80
N TYR A 126 -15.90 -3.09 0.91
CA TYR A 126 -15.12 -3.64 -0.20
C TYR A 126 -14.55 -5.02 0.17
N ALA A 127 -14.16 -5.80 -0.84
CA ALA A 127 -13.51 -7.09 -0.68
C ALA A 127 -12.13 -6.97 0.01
N ALA A 128 -11.84 -7.86 0.96
CA ALA A 128 -10.55 -7.88 1.67
C ALA A 128 -9.40 -8.26 0.74
N ILE A 129 -9.65 -9.14 -0.24
CA ILE A 129 -8.70 -9.47 -1.31
C ILE A 129 -9.02 -8.58 -2.52
N ARG A 130 -8.07 -7.72 -2.87
CA ARG A 130 -8.19 -6.72 -3.93
C ARG A 130 -7.22 -7.07 -5.04
N VAL A 131 -7.75 -7.59 -6.11
CA VAL A 131 -6.99 -8.03 -7.27
C VAL A 131 -6.88 -6.89 -8.27
N SER A 132 -5.67 -6.58 -8.72
CA SER A 132 -5.44 -5.55 -9.72
C SER A 132 -5.44 -6.16 -11.12
N TYR A 133 -6.39 -5.70 -11.96
CA TYR A 133 -6.39 -5.98 -13.38
C TYR A 133 -5.47 -4.99 -14.10
N HIS A 134 -4.52 -5.55 -14.85
CA HIS A 134 -3.50 -4.82 -15.58
C HIS A 134 -3.54 -5.25 -17.06
N PRO A 135 -4.30 -4.53 -17.92
CA PRO A 135 -4.37 -4.84 -19.34
C PRO A 135 -2.97 -5.00 -19.95
N GLY A 136 -2.77 -6.10 -20.67
CA GLY A 136 -1.49 -6.44 -21.30
C GLY A 136 -0.43 -7.02 -20.34
N GLN A 137 -0.76 -7.28 -19.07
CA GLN A 137 0.15 -7.87 -18.07
C GLN A 137 -0.45 -9.09 -17.39
N ASN A 138 -1.76 -9.10 -17.14
CA ASN A 138 -2.50 -10.30 -16.74
C ASN A 138 -3.77 -10.47 -17.59
N ASP A 139 -4.27 -11.71 -17.66
CA ASP A 139 -5.42 -12.07 -18.48
C ASP A 139 -6.72 -11.94 -17.70
N ILE A 140 -7.68 -11.16 -18.23
CA ILE A 140 -8.93 -10.89 -17.53
C ILE A 140 -9.81 -12.15 -17.37
N ASN A 141 -9.81 -13.05 -18.34
CA ASN A 141 -10.63 -14.26 -18.26
C ASN A 141 -10.09 -15.21 -17.19
N ASP A 142 -8.77 -15.33 -17.07
CA ASP A 142 -8.11 -16.04 -15.98
C ASP A 142 -8.44 -15.41 -14.62
N LEU A 143 -8.36 -14.07 -14.51
CA LEU A 143 -8.72 -13.38 -13.27
C LEU A 143 -10.19 -13.60 -12.90
N ILE A 144 -11.12 -13.54 -13.84
CA ILE A 144 -12.55 -13.82 -13.61
C ILE A 144 -12.73 -15.24 -13.10
N LYS A 145 -12.15 -16.23 -13.79
CA LYS A 145 -12.23 -17.66 -13.41
C LYS A 145 -11.69 -17.88 -11.99
N LYS A 146 -10.51 -17.34 -11.69
CA LYS A 146 -9.88 -17.44 -10.37
C LYS A 146 -10.70 -16.74 -9.29
N THR A 147 -11.26 -15.57 -9.60
CA THR A 147 -12.11 -14.80 -8.68
C THR A 147 -13.34 -15.60 -8.29
N LEU A 148 -14.06 -16.15 -9.26
CA LEU A 148 -15.24 -16.99 -8.99
C LEU A 148 -14.88 -18.21 -8.14
N LYS A 149 -13.77 -18.89 -8.47
CA LYS A 149 -13.30 -20.03 -7.69
C LYS A 149 -12.97 -19.67 -6.23
N MET A 150 -12.35 -18.53 -5.99
CA MET A 150 -12.09 -18.05 -4.63
C MET A 150 -13.38 -17.65 -3.91
N GLN A 151 -14.35 -17.06 -4.62
CA GLN A 151 -15.67 -16.74 -4.06
C GLN A 151 -16.47 -17.99 -3.69
N GLU A 152 -16.45 -19.03 -4.52
CA GLU A 152 -17.03 -20.35 -4.22
C GLU A 152 -16.41 -20.98 -2.96
N ALA A 153 -15.11 -20.78 -2.75
CA ALA A 153 -14.41 -21.19 -1.53
C ALA A 153 -14.67 -20.28 -0.31
N GLY A 154 -15.50 -19.23 -0.44
CA GLY A 154 -15.91 -18.36 0.66
C GLY A 154 -15.06 -17.09 0.85
N PHE A 155 -14.08 -16.82 -0.01
CA PHE A 155 -13.32 -15.57 0.04
C PHE A 155 -14.11 -14.40 -0.55
N ARG A 156 -13.93 -13.21 0.03
CA ARG A 156 -14.40 -11.95 -0.58
C ARG A 156 -13.29 -11.36 -1.43
N VAL A 157 -13.45 -11.49 -2.75
CA VAL A 157 -12.50 -11.01 -3.78
C VAL A 157 -13.17 -9.93 -4.63
N GLY A 158 -12.44 -8.85 -4.90
CA GLY A 158 -12.87 -7.78 -5.81
C GLY A 158 -11.74 -7.38 -6.76
N LEU A 159 -12.09 -7.10 -8.00
CA LEU A 159 -11.20 -6.68 -9.07
C LEU A 159 -11.08 -5.15 -9.12
N TYR A 160 -9.91 -4.65 -9.51
CA TYR A 160 -9.62 -3.23 -9.61
C TYR A 160 -8.88 -2.90 -10.90
N GLY A 161 -9.43 -1.99 -11.71
CA GLY A 161 -8.76 -1.42 -12.89
C GLY A 161 -8.30 0.02 -12.65
N VAL A 162 -7.20 0.43 -13.30
CA VAL A 162 -6.77 1.84 -13.33
C VAL A 162 -7.21 2.47 -14.64
N LEU A 163 -7.95 3.57 -14.61
CA LEU A 163 -8.39 4.28 -15.82
C LEU A 163 -7.23 5.05 -16.43
N ILE A 164 -6.38 4.33 -17.19
CA ILE A 164 -5.23 4.88 -17.91
C ILE A 164 -5.73 5.90 -18.93
N PRO A 165 -5.07 7.07 -19.12
CA PRO A 165 -5.47 8.11 -20.08
C PRO A 165 -5.20 7.74 -21.55
N ASP A 166 -5.39 6.47 -21.88
CA ASP A 166 -5.43 5.93 -23.23
C ASP A 166 -6.88 5.51 -23.50
N GLU A 167 -7.51 6.06 -24.53
CA GLU A 167 -8.96 5.88 -24.72
C GLU A 167 -9.35 4.43 -25.02
N GLU A 168 -8.53 3.68 -25.75
CA GLU A 168 -8.80 2.26 -26.03
C GLU A 168 -8.66 1.41 -24.78
N VAL A 169 -7.59 1.62 -23.99
CA VAL A 169 -7.40 0.89 -22.73
C VAL A 169 -8.48 1.25 -21.71
N LYS A 170 -8.86 2.52 -21.62
CA LYS A 170 -9.92 3.00 -20.72
C LYS A 170 -11.27 2.40 -21.09
N LYS A 171 -11.63 2.40 -22.37
CA LYS A 171 -12.86 1.78 -22.89
C LYS A 171 -12.89 0.29 -22.55
N HIS A 172 -11.79 -0.43 -22.82
CA HIS A 172 -11.65 -1.85 -22.48
C HIS A 172 -11.86 -2.12 -20.99
N ILE A 173 -11.27 -1.31 -20.10
CA ILE A 173 -11.44 -1.47 -18.65
C ILE A 173 -12.91 -1.29 -18.23
N LEU A 174 -13.62 -0.34 -18.82
CA LEU A 174 -15.03 -0.09 -18.52
C LEU A 174 -15.93 -1.23 -19.03
N GLU A 175 -15.65 -1.78 -20.21
CA GLU A 175 -16.36 -2.96 -20.76
C GLU A 175 -16.14 -4.21 -19.88
N VAL A 176 -14.90 -4.42 -19.44
CA VAL A 176 -14.55 -5.48 -18.49
C VAL A 176 -15.28 -5.28 -17.16
N GLN A 177 -15.30 -4.05 -16.64
CA GLN A 177 -16.03 -3.73 -15.41
C GLN A 177 -17.51 -4.09 -15.53
N GLU A 178 -18.17 -3.67 -16.61
CA GLU A 178 -19.58 -3.98 -16.86
C GLU A 178 -19.82 -5.49 -16.91
N THR A 179 -18.92 -6.22 -17.57
CA THR A 179 -18.98 -7.69 -17.66
C THR A 179 -18.86 -8.33 -16.28
N CYS A 180 -17.87 -7.93 -15.48
CA CYS A 180 -17.68 -8.45 -14.13
C CYS A 180 -18.89 -8.15 -13.22
N ILE A 181 -19.45 -6.94 -13.29
CA ILE A 181 -20.63 -6.56 -12.49
C ILE A 181 -21.85 -7.44 -12.86
N LYS A 182 -22.09 -7.70 -14.15
CA LYS A 182 -23.16 -8.60 -14.61
C LYS A 182 -22.99 -10.04 -14.09
N MET A 183 -21.75 -10.45 -13.82
CA MET A 183 -21.42 -11.76 -13.25
C MET A 183 -21.42 -11.76 -11.71
N GLY A 184 -21.75 -10.66 -11.05
CA GLY A 184 -21.74 -10.54 -9.59
C GLY A 184 -20.35 -10.35 -8.97
N ILE A 185 -19.35 -10.00 -9.78
CA ILE A 185 -17.98 -9.71 -9.32
C ILE A 185 -17.88 -8.21 -8.99
N ASP A 186 -17.44 -7.87 -7.77
CA ASP A 186 -17.09 -6.49 -7.39
C ASP A 186 -15.92 -6.03 -8.27
N PHE A 187 -16.17 -5.08 -9.18
CA PHE A 187 -15.15 -4.46 -10.00
C PHE A 187 -15.16 -2.95 -9.81
N ARG A 188 -14.03 -2.39 -9.38
CA ARG A 188 -13.89 -0.96 -9.14
C ARG A 188 -12.80 -0.34 -10.00
N THR A 189 -13.00 0.92 -10.34
CA THR A 189 -12.00 1.70 -11.06
C THR A 189 -11.24 2.62 -10.11
N LYS A 190 -9.98 2.89 -10.44
CA LYS A 190 -9.15 3.90 -9.80
C LYS A 190 -8.73 4.94 -10.83
N GLU A 191 -8.62 6.18 -10.38
CA GLU A 191 -8.01 7.25 -11.17
C GLU A 191 -6.55 6.89 -11.49
N PHE A 192 -6.10 7.18 -12.71
CA PHE A 192 -4.68 7.16 -13.03
C PHE A 192 -3.96 8.34 -12.38
N LEU A 193 -2.76 8.09 -11.87
CA LEU A 193 -2.02 9.06 -11.07
C LEU A 193 -0.60 9.20 -11.61
N GLY A 194 -0.23 10.43 -11.98
CA GLY A 194 1.09 10.74 -12.52
C GLY A 194 1.02 11.31 -13.93
N GLU A 195 2.16 11.37 -14.58
CA GLU A 195 2.28 11.95 -15.91
C GLU A 195 1.96 10.93 -16.99
N TYR A 196 1.18 11.35 -17.99
CA TYR A 196 0.93 10.60 -19.22
C TYR A 196 0.90 11.60 -20.39
N ASN A 197 1.73 11.35 -21.42
CA ASN A 197 1.91 12.25 -22.57
C ASN A 197 2.13 13.73 -22.19
N GLY A 198 3.02 13.99 -21.22
CA GLY A 198 3.37 15.34 -20.79
C GLY A 198 2.31 16.05 -19.94
N LYS A 199 1.20 15.37 -19.60
CA LYS A 199 0.13 15.91 -18.76
C LYS A 199 0.07 15.15 -17.44
N LEU A 200 0.02 15.89 -16.33
CA LEU A 200 -0.22 15.34 -15.01
C LEU A 200 -1.71 15.01 -14.82
N TYR A 201 -1.99 13.79 -14.38
CA TYR A 201 -3.31 13.27 -14.02
C TYR A 201 -3.35 12.93 -12.54
N GLY A 202 -4.52 13.06 -11.94
CA GLY A 202 -4.76 12.82 -10.52
C GLY A 202 -5.41 14.01 -9.82
N THR A 203 -6.24 13.72 -8.83
CA THR A 203 -6.83 14.73 -7.96
C THR A 203 -5.99 14.89 -6.69
N PHE A 204 -5.16 15.92 -6.62
CA PHE A 204 -4.22 16.15 -5.51
C PHE A 204 -4.66 17.27 -4.59
N LYS A 205 -4.50 17.07 -3.27
CA LYS A 205 -4.88 18.09 -2.27
C LYS A 205 -3.91 19.27 -2.21
N TYR A 206 -2.63 19.01 -2.44
CA TYR A 206 -1.57 20.02 -2.30
C TYR A 206 -0.99 20.32 -3.68
N GLU A 207 -1.18 21.55 -4.14
CA GLU A 207 -0.75 22.00 -5.46
C GLU A 207 0.77 21.89 -5.62
N GLY A 208 1.23 21.37 -6.76
CA GLY A 208 2.66 21.23 -7.06
C GLY A 208 3.40 20.19 -6.21
N SER A 209 2.70 19.35 -5.42
CA SER A 209 3.33 18.31 -4.60
C SER A 209 3.84 17.10 -5.39
N VAL A 210 3.22 16.81 -6.54
CA VAL A 210 3.55 15.71 -7.46
C VAL A 210 4.09 16.30 -8.75
N CYS A 211 5.22 15.79 -9.25
CA CYS A 211 5.87 16.28 -10.47
C CYS A 211 6.08 17.82 -10.44
N GLY A 212 6.45 18.35 -9.27
CA GLY A 212 6.67 19.76 -9.05
C GLY A 212 7.87 20.29 -9.84
N LYS A 213 7.75 21.50 -10.40
CA LYS A 213 8.85 22.14 -11.16
C LYS A 213 10.05 22.50 -10.29
N GLN A 214 9.83 22.71 -8.99
CA GLN A 214 10.86 23.03 -8.01
C GLN A 214 10.62 22.20 -6.76
N ILE A 215 11.72 21.80 -6.11
CA ILE A 215 11.67 21.10 -4.84
C ILE A 215 11.66 22.10 -3.70
N GLN A 216 10.70 21.94 -2.80
CA GLN A 216 10.45 22.82 -1.65
C GLN A 216 10.54 22.05 -0.33
N SER A 217 10.56 22.81 0.76
CA SER A 217 10.51 22.29 2.12
C SER A 217 9.10 22.40 2.71
N CYS A 218 8.71 21.44 3.53
CA CYS A 218 7.44 21.42 4.24
C CYS A 218 7.54 20.59 5.53
N LYS A 219 6.44 20.52 6.29
CA LYS A 219 6.26 19.53 7.37
C LYS A 219 5.19 18.53 6.98
N CYS A 220 5.50 17.24 7.10
CA CYS A 220 4.61 16.13 6.79
C CYS A 220 4.26 15.32 8.04
N LYS A 221 3.01 14.86 8.14
CA LYS A 221 2.59 13.87 9.15
C LYS A 221 1.78 12.75 8.46
N PRO A 222 2.21 11.48 8.54
CA PRO A 222 1.42 10.36 8.02
C PRO A 222 0.14 10.15 8.83
N SER A 223 -0.86 9.56 8.18
CA SER A 223 -2.02 8.93 8.83
C SER A 223 -2.05 7.42 8.64
N GLU A 224 -0.93 6.85 8.19
CA GLU A 224 -0.79 5.45 7.81
C GLU A 224 0.51 4.89 8.41
N LEU A 225 0.47 3.64 8.89
CA LEU A 225 1.65 2.87 9.23
C LEU A 225 2.09 2.09 7.99
N ILE A 226 3.22 2.46 7.38
CA ILE A 226 3.77 1.74 6.23
C ILE A 226 5.16 1.20 6.57
N VAL A 227 5.37 -0.09 6.31
CA VAL A 227 6.60 -0.81 6.65
C VAL A 227 7.18 -1.47 5.39
N ASP A 228 8.44 -1.17 5.07
CA ASP A 228 9.13 -1.75 3.91
C ASP A 228 9.54 -3.22 4.12
N PRO A 229 10.01 -3.92 3.08
CA PRO A 229 10.47 -5.31 3.20
C PRO A 229 11.52 -5.56 4.28
N GLY A 230 12.36 -4.57 4.60
CA GLY A 230 13.41 -4.66 5.60
C GLY A 230 12.95 -4.27 7.01
N GLY A 231 11.64 -4.04 7.23
CA GLY A 231 11.09 -3.69 8.54
C GLY A 231 11.17 -2.21 8.88
N TYR A 232 11.62 -1.35 7.97
CA TYR A 232 11.71 0.08 8.23
C TYR A 232 10.37 0.76 8.05
N VAL A 233 10.04 1.65 8.98
CA VAL A 233 8.81 2.44 8.95
C VAL A 233 9.09 3.76 8.25
N TYR A 234 8.19 4.21 7.35
CA TYR A 234 8.35 5.45 6.60
C TYR A 234 7.21 6.42 6.83
N LYS A 235 7.50 7.71 6.60
CA LYS A 235 6.50 8.77 6.68
C LYS A 235 5.52 8.77 5.51
N CYS A 236 5.92 8.24 4.36
CA CYS A 236 5.14 8.27 3.13
C CYS A 236 5.70 7.30 2.09
N HIS A 237 4.91 6.96 1.08
CA HIS A 237 5.29 6.05 -0.01
C HIS A 237 6.48 6.61 -0.79
N ALA A 238 6.54 7.93 -0.99
CA ALA A 238 7.68 8.57 -1.65
C ALA A 238 9.02 8.25 -0.97
N ASP A 239 9.06 8.29 0.36
CA ASP A 239 10.29 8.01 1.10
C ASP A 239 10.64 6.52 1.06
N LEU A 240 9.64 5.64 1.16
CA LEU A 240 9.80 4.19 1.03
C LEU A 240 10.40 3.83 -0.34
N TYR A 241 9.76 4.22 -1.45
CA TYR A 241 10.18 3.80 -2.79
C TYR A 241 11.51 4.42 -3.24
N ASN A 242 11.83 5.62 -2.73
CA ASN A 242 13.10 6.28 -3.01
C ASN A 242 14.22 5.88 -2.03
N GLY A 243 13.95 5.01 -1.06
CA GLY A 243 14.93 4.58 -0.06
C GLY A 243 15.47 5.73 0.79
N ARG A 244 14.63 6.73 1.09
CA ARG A 244 14.98 7.88 1.93
C ARG A 244 15.06 7.45 3.41
N SER A 245 15.32 8.38 4.32
CA SER A 245 15.48 8.07 5.74
C SER A 245 14.17 7.53 6.35
N PRO A 246 14.18 6.35 6.97
CA PRO A 246 13.03 5.83 7.70
C PRO A 246 12.82 6.59 9.01
N ILE A 247 11.62 6.51 9.57
CA ILE A 247 11.30 7.11 10.88
C ILE A 247 11.64 6.18 12.05
N ALA A 248 11.63 4.87 11.83
CA ALA A 248 11.88 3.84 12.84
C ALA A 248 12.07 2.46 12.17
N HIS A 249 12.23 1.42 12.99
CA HIS A 249 12.14 0.03 12.59
C HIS A 249 11.00 -0.67 13.34
N ILE A 250 10.19 -1.50 12.67
CA ILE A 250 8.98 -2.11 13.23
C ILE A 250 9.27 -3.14 14.34
N LEU A 251 10.51 -3.61 14.44
CA LEU A 251 10.98 -4.47 15.54
C LEU A 251 11.65 -3.69 16.68
N ASP A 252 11.82 -2.37 16.57
CA ASP A 252 12.35 -1.55 17.65
C ASP A 252 11.34 -1.50 18.81
N GLY A 253 11.72 -2.03 19.97
CA GLY A 253 10.86 -2.16 21.14
C GLY A 253 10.30 -0.84 21.66
N ASN A 254 10.94 0.28 21.32
CA ASN A 254 10.51 1.63 21.71
C ASN A 254 9.66 2.35 20.66
N PHE A 255 9.49 1.76 19.46
CA PHE A 255 8.61 2.33 18.45
C PHE A 255 7.14 2.15 18.83
N THR A 256 6.39 3.25 18.84
CA THR A 256 4.95 3.31 19.15
C THR A 256 4.21 4.18 18.14
N GLU A 257 2.88 4.18 18.19
CA GLU A 257 2.03 5.03 17.36
C GLU A 257 2.28 6.53 17.55
N GLU A 258 2.83 6.96 18.69
CA GLU A 258 3.19 8.37 18.94
C GLU A 258 4.21 8.88 17.93
N GLU A 259 5.08 8.01 17.41
CA GLU A 259 5.99 8.38 16.34
C GLU A 259 5.24 8.68 15.04
N ILE A 260 4.12 8.01 14.76
CA ILE A 260 3.37 8.22 13.51
C ILE A 260 2.72 9.61 13.50
N ASP A 261 2.24 10.08 14.66
CA ASP A 261 1.52 11.36 14.81
C ASP A 261 2.41 12.62 14.75
N LYS A 262 3.72 12.47 14.61
CA LYS A 262 4.66 13.61 14.57
C LYS A 262 4.76 14.22 13.17
N PHE A 263 4.57 15.53 13.11
CA PHE A 263 5.02 16.32 11.96
C PHE A 263 6.54 16.33 11.89
N ARG A 264 7.08 15.95 10.74
CA ARG A 264 8.52 15.90 10.44
C ARG A 264 8.86 16.82 9.28
N ASP A 265 10.04 17.41 9.33
CA ASP A 265 10.55 18.23 8.23
C ASP A 265 10.80 17.36 6.99
N CYS A 266 10.50 17.90 5.82
CA CYS A 266 10.63 17.24 4.53
C CYS A 266 11.14 18.25 3.51
N SER A 267 12.26 17.95 2.87
CA SER A 267 12.87 18.78 1.82
C SER A 267 12.56 18.26 0.41
N PHE A 268 11.46 17.53 0.23
CA PHE A 268 11.09 16.84 -1.01
C PHE A 268 9.67 17.19 -1.47
N TYR A 269 9.11 18.32 -1.02
CA TYR A 269 7.83 18.78 -1.57
C TYR A 269 8.01 19.09 -3.06
N GLY A 270 7.14 18.53 -3.91
CA GLY A 270 7.33 18.51 -5.37
C GLY A 270 7.72 17.13 -5.92
N ASP A 271 8.27 16.25 -5.09
CA ASP A 271 8.58 14.85 -5.42
C ASP A 271 7.87 13.90 -4.44
N CYS A 272 6.59 14.20 -4.16
CA CYS A 272 5.71 13.33 -3.39
C CYS A 272 5.16 12.21 -4.27
N ASN A 273 4.89 11.04 -3.69
CA ASN A 273 4.21 9.99 -4.42
C ASN A 273 2.71 10.35 -4.53
N PRO A 274 2.08 10.18 -5.69
CA PRO A 274 0.67 10.51 -5.87
C PRO A 274 -0.26 9.83 -4.86
N CYS A 275 0.05 8.60 -4.41
CA CYS A 275 -0.75 7.91 -3.39
C CYS A 275 -0.74 8.60 -2.02
N ASP A 276 0.28 9.40 -1.72
CA ASP A 276 0.41 10.11 -0.45
C ASP A 276 -0.53 11.32 -0.35
N VAL A 277 -0.79 11.97 -1.49
CA VAL A 277 -1.41 13.30 -1.57
C VAL A 277 -2.68 13.35 -2.42
N LYS A 278 -3.05 12.25 -3.10
CA LYS A 278 -4.34 12.15 -3.79
C LYS A 278 -5.50 12.26 -2.82
N VAL A 279 -6.54 12.97 -3.22
CA VAL A 279 -7.81 13.00 -2.50
C VAL A 279 -8.51 11.67 -2.72
N LYS A 280 -8.78 10.96 -1.63
CA LYS A 280 -9.41 9.64 -1.63
C LYS A 280 -10.44 9.56 -0.52
N THR A 281 -11.20 8.47 -0.50
CA THR A 281 -12.04 8.14 0.64
C THR A 281 -11.18 7.62 1.79
N ASN A 282 -11.54 7.97 3.03
CA ASN A 282 -10.98 7.32 4.21
C ASN A 282 -11.54 5.88 4.37
N ARG A 283 -11.14 5.19 5.44
CA ARG A 283 -11.62 3.81 5.71
C ARG A 283 -13.13 3.69 5.90
N PHE A 284 -13.80 4.79 6.28
CA PHE A 284 -15.26 4.90 6.41
C PHE A 284 -15.97 5.32 5.11
N GLN A 285 -15.26 5.32 3.97
CA GLN A 285 -15.78 5.75 2.67
C GLN A 285 -16.14 7.25 2.59
N ILE A 286 -15.62 8.08 3.50
CA ILE A 286 -15.82 9.53 3.47
C ILE A 286 -14.74 10.17 2.58
N PHE A 287 -15.17 10.87 1.53
CA PHE A 287 -14.29 11.57 0.59
C PHE A 287 -13.58 12.77 1.23
N GLY A 288 -12.40 13.16 0.71
CA GLY A 288 -11.63 14.32 1.18
C GLY A 288 -10.36 13.99 1.97
N HIS A 289 -10.00 12.70 2.08
CA HIS A 289 -8.84 12.23 2.84
C HIS A 289 -7.56 12.17 1.98
N THR A 290 -6.40 12.39 2.60
CA THR A 290 -5.06 12.13 2.04
C THR A 290 -4.22 11.35 3.06
N SER A 291 -3.31 10.48 2.59
CA SER A 291 -2.44 9.69 3.49
C SER A 291 -1.51 10.56 4.32
N VAL A 292 -1.06 11.68 3.76
CA VAL A 292 -0.13 12.60 4.38
C VAL A 292 -0.77 13.97 4.56
N GLU A 293 -0.67 14.50 5.77
CA GLU A 293 -0.97 15.89 6.08
C GLU A 293 0.29 16.73 5.84
N ILE A 294 0.17 17.81 5.06
CA ILE A 294 1.29 18.70 4.72
C ILE A 294 0.96 20.11 5.19
N ARG A 295 1.94 20.78 5.80
CA ARG A 295 1.85 22.19 6.20
C ARG A 295 3.18 22.92 6.00
N ASN A 296 3.12 24.25 6.03
CA ASN A 296 4.27 25.14 5.97
C ASN A 296 5.16 24.90 4.74
N VAL A 297 4.58 24.90 3.54
CA VAL A 297 5.35 24.80 2.29
C VAL A 297 6.12 26.10 2.06
N HIS A 298 7.42 26.01 1.83
CA HIS A 298 8.30 27.15 1.59
C HIS A 298 9.48 26.73 0.72
N GLU A 299 10.12 27.68 0.05
CA GLU A 299 11.35 27.41 -0.71
C GLU A 299 12.40 26.74 0.18
N ALA A 300 13.08 25.73 -0.35
CA ALA A 300 14.14 25.07 0.38
C ALA A 300 15.24 26.09 0.68
N ALA A 301 15.56 26.28 1.96
CA ALA A 301 16.66 27.15 2.35
C ALA A 301 17.94 26.67 1.62
N VAL A 302 18.49 27.53 0.76
CA VAL A 302 19.79 27.30 0.15
C VAL A 302 20.78 27.21 1.30
N LYS A 303 21.20 25.99 1.66
CA LYS A 303 22.37 25.83 2.52
C LYS A 303 23.56 26.34 1.73
N LEU A 304 23.90 27.62 1.94
CA LEU A 304 25.21 28.14 1.60
C LEU A 304 26.23 27.21 2.27
N LYS A 305 26.91 26.39 1.47
CA LYS A 305 28.10 25.68 1.92
C LYS A 305 29.13 26.76 2.21
N THR A 306 29.32 27.07 3.49
CA THR A 306 30.57 27.68 3.99
C THR A 306 31.61 26.60 4.13
#